data_AF-A0A7X5VL16-F1
#
_entry.id   AF-A0A7X5VL16-F1
#
_cell.length_a   1.000
_cell.length_b   1.000
_cell.length_c   1.000
_cell.angle_alpha   90.00
_cell.angle_beta   90.00
_cell.angle_gamma   90.00
#
_symmetry.space_group_name_H-M   'P 1'
#
loop_
_entity.id
_entity.type
_entity.pdbx_description
1 polymer ?
#
loop_
_entity_poly.entity_id
_entity_poly.type
_entity_poly.pdbx_seq_one_letter_code
_entity_poly.pdbx_strand_id
1 'polypeptide(L)'
;WRPGGWPHNLVGAVGWDGIFVASVGPGGPTDYVGRTLRAIADEQRRDPFDVVADLMLSERGRVGQLVGEISGNDADADGLLEILAHPAAAVISD
;
A
#
# COMPACT_ATOMS: atom_id res chain seq x y z
N TRP A 1 1.36 19.54 7.43
CA TRP A 1 -0.10 19.58 7.59
C TRP A 1 -0.57 21.03 7.62
N ARG A 2 -1.59 21.41 6.85
CA ARG A 2 -2.29 22.71 6.90
C ARG A 2 -3.80 22.45 6.78
N PRO A 3 -4.67 23.12 7.56
CA PRO A 3 -6.12 23.07 7.36
C PRO A 3 -6.47 23.45 5.91
N GLY A 4 -7.24 22.60 5.21
CA GLY A 4 -7.65 22.81 3.81
C GLY A 4 -6.63 22.43 2.74
N GLY A 5 -5.44 21.93 3.11
CA GLY A 5 -4.52 21.33 2.14
C GLY A 5 -4.96 19.91 1.76
N TRP A 6 -4.36 19.36 0.70
CA TRP A 6 -4.54 17.95 0.32
C TRP A 6 -3.37 17.05 0.80
N PRO A 7 -2.97 17.00 2.09
CA PRO A 7 -2.22 15.85 2.57
C PRO A 7 -3.21 14.73 2.87
N HIS A 8 -3.41 13.86 1.88
CA HIS A 8 -4.22 12.66 2.06
C HIS A 8 -3.44 11.65 2.92
N ASN A 9 -3.93 11.37 4.12
CA ASN A 9 -3.34 10.34 4.98
C ASN A 9 -3.79 8.96 4.49
N LEU A 10 -2.96 8.29 3.68
CA LEU A 10 -3.27 6.99 3.11
C LEU A 10 -3.56 5.93 4.18
N VAL A 11 -2.79 5.90 5.28
CA VAL A 11 -3.07 5.00 6.41
C VAL A 11 -4.43 5.30 7.03
N GLY A 12 -4.80 6.58 7.11
CA GLY A 12 -6.11 6.99 7.62
C GLY A 12 -7.27 6.62 6.68
N ALA A 13 -7.01 6.52 5.39
CA ALA A 13 -8.01 6.20 4.37
C ALA A 13 -8.22 4.69 4.19
N VAL A 14 -7.14 3.90 4.17
CA VAL A 14 -7.20 2.49 3.77
C VAL A 14 -6.62 1.53 4.82
N GLY A 15 -6.23 2.07 5.99
CA GLY A 15 -5.55 1.31 7.02
C GLY A 15 -4.15 0.83 6.61
N TRP A 16 -3.53 0.04 7.49
CA TRP A 16 -2.27 -0.64 7.18
C TRP A 16 -2.46 -1.90 6.31
N ASP A 17 -3.71 -2.34 6.19
CA ASP A 17 -4.14 -3.48 5.39
C ASP A 17 -4.31 -3.13 3.90
N GLY A 18 -4.66 -1.89 3.58
CA GLY A 18 -4.77 -1.41 2.21
C GLY A 18 -3.46 -0.97 1.57
N ILE A 19 -2.33 -1.06 2.28
CA ILE A 19 -1.00 -0.64 1.80
C ILE A 19 -0.11 -1.87 1.62
N PHE A 20 0.27 -2.13 0.37
CA PHE A 20 1.10 -3.25 -0.03
C PHE A 20 2.51 -2.79 -0.39
N VAL A 21 3.52 -3.61 -0.06
CA VAL A 21 4.87 -3.43 -0.59
C VAL A 21 4.88 -3.90 -2.04
N ALA A 22 5.02 -2.97 -2.99
CA ALA A 22 5.03 -3.28 -4.42
C ALA A 22 6.43 -3.64 -4.93
N SER A 23 7.46 -3.03 -4.36
CA SER A 23 8.85 -3.32 -4.70
C SER A 23 9.81 -2.92 -3.60
N VAL A 24 11.00 -3.54 -3.60
CA VAL A 24 12.13 -3.19 -2.74
C VAL A 24 13.40 -3.11 -3.59
N GLY A 25 14.46 -2.52 -3.04
CA GLY A 25 15.74 -2.43 -3.74
C GLY A 25 16.42 -3.80 -3.91
N PRO A 26 17.45 -3.88 -4.78
CA PRO A 26 18.29 -5.07 -4.88
C PRO A 26 18.92 -5.40 -3.53
N GLY A 27 18.70 -6.62 -3.03
CA GLY A 27 19.18 -7.08 -1.73
C GLY A 27 18.27 -6.72 -0.54
N GLY A 28 17.14 -6.05 -0.79
CA GLY A 28 16.09 -5.82 0.20
C GLY A 28 15.24 -7.08 0.46
N PRO A 29 14.26 -7.00 1.38
CA PRO A 29 13.43 -8.14 1.77
C PRO A 29 12.38 -8.43 0.68
N THR A 30 12.75 -9.18 -0.36
CA THR A 30 11.85 -9.54 -1.47
C THR A 30 10.60 -10.29 -1.00
N ASP A 31 10.70 -11.00 0.12
CA ASP A 31 9.58 -11.74 0.73
C ASP A 31 8.48 -10.80 1.28
N TYR A 32 8.73 -9.49 1.35
CA TYR A 32 7.73 -8.50 1.72
C TYR A 32 6.86 -8.08 0.53
N VAL A 33 7.35 -8.26 -0.70
CA VAL A 33 6.65 -7.84 -1.92
C VAL A 33 5.32 -8.59 -2.04
N GLY A 34 4.25 -7.85 -2.33
CA GLY A 34 2.88 -8.37 -2.42
C GLY A 34 2.17 -8.55 -1.07
N ARG A 35 2.84 -8.25 0.05
CA ARG A 35 2.24 -8.32 1.39
C ARG A 35 1.83 -6.95 1.89
N THR A 36 0.81 -6.92 2.75
CA THR A 36 0.36 -5.70 3.42
C THR A 36 1.33 -5.33 4.54
N LEU A 37 1.42 -4.02 4.86
CA LEU A 37 2.23 -3.56 5.99
C LEU A 37 1.75 -4.16 7.31
N ARG A 38 0.43 -4.36 7.48
CA ARG A 38 -0.12 -5.10 8.64
C ARG A 38 0.40 -6.53 8.70
N ALA A 39 0.32 -7.30 7.61
CA ALA A 39 0.73 -8.70 7.62
C ALA A 39 2.22 -8.88 7.96
N ILE A 40 3.07 -7.96 7.53
CA ILE A 40 4.50 -7.96 7.87
C ILE A 40 4.69 -7.62 9.35
N ALA A 41 3.96 -6.63 9.86
CA ALA A 41 4.03 -6.20 11.25
C ALA A 41 3.54 -7.28 12.23
N ASP A 42 2.44 -7.95 11.90
CA ASP A 42 1.87 -9.04 12.70
C ASP A 42 2.85 -10.23 12.78
N GLU A 43 3.51 -10.59 11.67
CA GLU A 43 4.54 -11.64 11.65
C GLU A 43 5.72 -11.29 12.58
N GLN A 44 6.16 -10.03 12.54
CA GLN A 44 7.27 -9.55 13.37
C GLN A 44 6.86 -9.24 14.81
N ARG A 45 5.55 -9.21 15.10
CA ARG A 45 4.96 -8.74 16.37
C ARG A 45 5.43 -7.32 16.72
N ARG A 46 5.41 -6.43 15.73
CA ARG A 46 5.84 -5.02 15.84
C ARG A 46 4.71 -4.08 15.42
N ASP A 47 4.86 -2.80 15.74
CA ASP A 47 3.95 -1.78 15.24
C ASP A 47 4.16 -1.58 13.71
N PRO A 48 3.10 -1.51 12.89
CA PRO A 48 3.21 -1.28 11.45
C PRO A 48 3.97 0.00 11.07
N PHE A 49 3.88 1.05 11.89
CA PHE A 49 4.63 2.28 11.69
C PHE A 49 6.13 2.04 11.80
N ASP A 50 6.57 1.30 12.82
CA ASP A 50 7.99 1.00 13.01
C ASP A 50 8.54 0.13 11.88
N VAL A 51 7.74 -0.84 11.42
CA VAL A 51 8.11 -1.72 10.31
C VAL A 51 8.29 -0.93 9.01
N VAL A 52 7.35 -0.04 8.67
CA VAL A 52 7.48 0.76 7.44
C VAL A 52 8.60 1.79 7.58
N ALA A 53 8.79 2.40 8.76
CA ALA A 53 9.89 3.34 8.99
C ALA A 53 11.25 2.65 8.80
N ASP A 54 11.45 1.49 9.40
CA ASP A 54 12.68 0.70 9.25
C ASP A 54 12.90 0.26 7.81
N LEU A 55 11.86 -0.21 7.12
CA LEU A 55 11.94 -0.61 5.71
C LEU A 55 12.32 0.58 4.82
N MET A 56 11.73 1.75 5.04
CA MET A 56 12.08 2.97 4.31
C MET A 56 13.54 3.38 4.58
N LEU A 57 14.02 3.20 5.81
CA LEU A 57 15.42 3.49 6.16
C LEU A 57 16.38 2.48 5.52
N SER A 58 16.09 1.17 5.57
CA SER A 58 16.95 0.11 5.01
C SER A 58 17.08 0.25 3.50
N GLU A 59 15.97 0.54 2.82
CA GLU A 59 15.92 0.68 1.37
C GLU A 59 16.31 2.07 0.87
N ARG A 60 16.62 3.01 1.78
CA ARG A 60 16.92 4.42 1.47
C ARG A 60 15.79 5.08 0.68
N GLY A 61 14.55 4.81 1.08
CA GLY A 61 13.33 5.29 0.44
C GLY A 61 12.98 4.61 -0.88
N ARG A 62 13.75 3.60 -1.34
CA ARG A 62 13.47 2.86 -2.58
C ARG A 62 12.50 1.71 -2.34
N VAL A 63 11.32 2.04 -1.84
CA VAL A 63 10.21 1.09 -1.60
C VAL A 63 9.05 1.53 -2.48
N GLY A 64 8.60 0.65 -3.38
CA GLY A 64 7.36 0.86 -4.10
C GLY A 64 6.17 0.52 -3.22
N GLN A 65 5.11 1.30 -3.31
CA GLN A 65 3.85 1.05 -2.61
C GLN A 65 2.72 0.87 -3.62
N LEU A 66 1.89 -0.13 -3.38
CA LEU A 66 0.60 -0.26 -4.04
C LEU A 66 -0.47 0.02 -2.98
N VAL A 67 -1.31 1.02 -3.24
CA VAL A 67 -2.35 1.43 -2.31
C VAL A 67 -3.69 1.33 -3.04
N GLY A 68 -4.49 0.34 -2.65
CA GLY A 68 -5.84 0.15 -3.20
C GLY A 68 -6.84 1.06 -2.50
N GLU A 69 -8.04 1.18 -3.09
CA GLU A 69 -9.24 1.67 -2.39
C GLU A 69 -9.19 3.10 -1.80
N ILE A 70 -8.22 3.94 -2.20
CA ILE A 70 -8.08 5.34 -1.75
C ILE A 70 -9.37 6.17 -1.96
N SER A 71 -10.19 5.78 -2.94
CA SER A 71 -11.48 6.39 -3.28
C SER A 71 -12.66 5.42 -3.24
N GLY A 72 -12.45 4.20 -2.74
CA GLY A 72 -13.51 3.21 -2.57
C GLY A 72 -14.44 3.64 -1.44
N ASN A 73 -15.74 3.49 -1.61
CA ASN A 73 -16.66 3.50 -0.48
C ASN A 73 -16.45 2.17 0.26
N ASP A 74 -16.28 2.17 1.58
CA ASP A 74 -16.16 0.94 2.39
C ASP A 74 -17.34 -0.03 2.16
N ALA A 75 -18.50 0.49 1.73
CA ALA A 75 -19.67 -0.32 1.41
C ALA A 75 -19.59 -1.02 0.04
N ASP A 76 -18.76 -0.54 -0.89
CA ASP A 76 -18.67 -0.98 -2.29
C ASP A 76 -17.19 -1.04 -2.75
N ALA A 77 -16.41 -1.96 -2.19
CA ALA A 77 -15.00 -2.19 -2.54
C ALA A 77 -14.81 -2.80 -3.94
N ASP A 78 -15.86 -3.37 -4.52
CA ASP A 78 -15.77 -4.20 -5.73
C ASP A 78 -15.81 -3.40 -7.04
N GLY A 79 -16.02 -2.09 -7.02
CA GLY A 79 -16.17 -1.30 -8.26
C GLY A 79 -14.95 -1.36 -9.18
N LEU A 80 -13.75 -1.46 -8.61
CA LEU A 80 -12.53 -1.69 -9.40
C LEU A 80 -12.54 -3.09 -10.04
N LEU A 81 -12.97 -4.11 -9.29
CA LEU A 81 -13.06 -5.48 -9.80
C LEU A 81 -14.12 -5.60 -10.91
N GLU A 82 -15.23 -4.87 -10.80
CA GLU A 82 -16.26 -4.80 -11.84
C GLU A 82 -15.70 -4.20 -13.14
N ILE A 83 -14.94 -3.12 -13.05
CA ILE A 83 -14.27 -2.51 -14.21
C ILE A 83 -13.23 -3.48 -14.79
N LEU A 84 -12.41 -4.12 -13.95
CA LEU A 84 -11.37 -5.06 -14.38
C LEU A 84 -11.93 -6.34 -15.01
N ALA A 85 -13.14 -6.75 -14.65
CA ALA A 85 -13.82 -7.91 -15.24
C ALA A 85 -14.32 -7.64 -16.67
N HIS A 86 -14.36 -6.38 -17.12
CA HIS A 86 -14.83 -6.04 -18.46
C HIS A 86 -13.82 -6.52 -19.54
N PRO A 87 -14.25 -7.21 -20.61
CA PRO A 87 -13.34 -7.75 -21.64
C PRO A 87 -12.47 -6.71 -22.37
N ALA A 88 -12.90 -5.45 -22.33
CA ALA A 88 -12.18 -4.32 -22.92
C ALA A 88 -11.35 -3.52 -21.89
N ALA A 89 -11.27 -3.96 -20.63
CA ALA A 89 -10.45 -3.30 -19.62
C ALA A 89 -8.95 -3.49 -19.94
N ALA A 90 -8.16 -2.46 -19.65
CA ALA A 90 -6.72 -2.51 -19.74
C ALA A 90 -6.11 -1.77 -18.54
N VAL A 91 -5.08 -2.36 -17.95
CA VAL A 91 -4.24 -1.69 -16.95
C VAL A 91 -3.01 -1.17 -17.68
N ILE A 92 -2.77 0.14 -17.59
CA ILE A 92 -1.58 0.79 -18.13
C ILE A 92 -0.79 1.30 -16.92
N SER A 93 0.40 0.75 -16.69
CA SER A 93 1.37 1.27 -15.73
C SER A 93 2.55 1.89 -16.48
N ASP A 94 3.17 2.91 -15.90
CA ASP A 94 4.42 3.52 -16.36
C ASP A 94 5.67 2.67 -16.04
#